data_AF-A0A5E4JXD4-F1
#
_entry.id   AF-A0A5E4JXD4-F1
#
_cell.length_a   1.000
_cell.length_b   1.000
_cell.length_c   1.000
_cell.angle_alpha   90.00
_cell.angle_beta   90.00
_cell.angle_gamma   90.00
#
_symmetry.space_group_name_H-M   'P 1'
#
loop_
_entity.id
_entity.type
_entity.pdbx_description
1 polymer ?
#
loop_
_entity_poly.entity_id
_entity_poly.type
_entity_poly.pdbx_seq_one_letter_code
_entity_poly.pdbx_strand_id
1 'polypeptide(L)'
;MGLRYFIILLLILMACEPVVQTVPTSDYQPTITDTAESSPVDLCKDVNCTNGQVCNAGKCACSAEQKLCGNECIPKERCCTNSDCDTGLCANGVCITPKECEFGQRSQDGECKCAEGKFYCEEQKTCIDNNKCCRHTECQSFEKCMQTNLKTSLCIEIEEKKVCKTFMDQDRTETYDVKNNTFKAKPTNWWNDQSVTFDVNNQSIRLKFNELTNFSNATIYQEGITVTGGYCKEDEG
;
A
#
# COMPACT_ATOMS: atom_id res chain seq x y z
N MET A 1 8.33 -27.30 -24.17
CA MET A 1 7.46 -28.48 -23.92
C MET A 1 6.34 -28.07 -22.97
N GLY A 2 5.26 -27.45 -23.45
CA GLY A 2 4.19 -26.98 -22.56
C GLY A 2 2.86 -26.63 -23.24
N LEU A 3 2.68 -27.03 -24.51
CA LEU A 3 1.54 -26.64 -25.34
C LEU A 3 0.72 -27.84 -25.83
N ARG A 4 0.73 -28.95 -25.08
CA ARG A 4 -0.02 -30.17 -25.42
C ARG A 4 -0.98 -30.66 -24.33
N TYR A 5 -0.99 -30.03 -23.15
CA TYR A 5 -1.87 -30.43 -22.03
C TYR A 5 -3.16 -29.61 -21.92
N PHE A 6 -3.33 -28.53 -22.69
CA PHE A 6 -4.50 -27.65 -22.57
C PHE A 6 -5.72 -28.09 -23.40
N ILE A 7 -5.60 -29.10 -24.26
CA ILE A 7 -6.69 -29.54 -25.17
C ILE A 7 -7.52 -30.68 -24.57
N ILE A 8 -7.05 -31.35 -23.50
CA ILE A 8 -7.76 -32.50 -22.91
C ILE A 8 -8.76 -32.09 -21.81
N LEU A 9 -8.70 -30.86 -21.28
CA LEU A 9 -9.61 -30.39 -20.22
C LEU A 9 -10.94 -29.79 -20.73
N LEU A 10 -11.16 -29.77 -22.05
CA LEU A 10 -12.30 -29.09 -22.70
C LEU A 10 -13.40 -30.06 -23.21
N LEU A 11 -13.38 -31.33 -22.79
CA LEU A 11 -14.25 -32.40 -23.29
C LEU A 11 -15.16 -33.08 -22.23
N ILE A 12 -15.44 -32.45 -21.08
CA ILE A 12 -16.31 -33.04 -20.03
C ILE A 12 -17.45 -32.08 -19.59
N LEU A 13 -18.07 -31.36 -20.53
CA LEU A 13 -19.24 -30.51 -20.23
C LEU A 13 -20.44 -30.73 -21.18
N MET A 14 -20.59 -31.94 -21.72
CA MET A 14 -21.83 -32.34 -22.39
C MET A 14 -22.34 -33.66 -21.83
N ALA A 15 -23.34 -33.58 -20.95
CA ALA A 15 -24.44 -34.54 -20.82
C ALA A 15 -25.21 -34.24 -19.53
N CYS A 16 -26.21 -33.37 -19.62
CA CYS A 16 -27.33 -33.42 -18.69
C CYS A 16 -28.56 -32.87 -19.42
N GLU A 17 -29.19 -33.74 -20.21
CA GLU A 17 -30.53 -33.50 -20.72
C GLU A 17 -31.53 -33.69 -19.57
N PRO A 18 -32.41 -32.72 -19.26
CA PRO A 18 -33.50 -32.97 -18.35
C PRO A 18 -34.56 -33.81 -19.06
N VAL A 19 -34.80 -35.01 -18.54
CA VAL A 19 -35.95 -35.84 -18.91
C VAL A 19 -37.21 -35.08 -18.53
N VAL A 20 -37.94 -34.58 -19.53
CA VAL A 20 -39.27 -34.01 -19.37
C VAL A 20 -40.25 -35.17 -19.13
N GLN A 21 -40.56 -35.43 -17.86
CA GLN A 21 -41.72 -36.26 -17.51
C GLN A 21 -43.00 -35.46 -17.79
N THR A 22 -43.73 -35.85 -18.82
CA THR A 22 -45.11 -35.40 -19.04
C THR A 22 -46.01 -36.07 -18.01
N VAL A 23 -46.40 -35.30 -16.99
CA VAL A 23 -47.42 -35.69 -16.02
C VAL A 23 -48.78 -35.69 -16.73
N PRO A 24 -49.63 -36.72 -16.57
CA PRO A 24 -50.98 -36.72 -17.13
C PRO A 24 -51.81 -35.57 -16.52
N THR A 25 -52.40 -34.75 -17.39
CA THR A 25 -53.36 -33.72 -17.04
C THR A 25 -54.60 -34.37 -16.46
N SER A 26 -54.67 -34.44 -15.13
CA SER A 26 -55.91 -34.64 -14.39
C SER A 26 -56.73 -33.37 -14.50
N ASP A 27 -57.97 -33.48 -14.98
CA ASP A 27 -58.96 -32.41 -15.02
C ASP A 27 -59.22 -31.87 -13.60
N TYR A 28 -58.44 -30.86 -13.22
CA TYR A 28 -58.71 -30.07 -12.03
C TYR A 28 -59.53 -28.85 -12.46
N GLN A 29 -60.83 -28.88 -12.18
CA GLN A 29 -61.64 -27.65 -12.17
C GLN A 29 -61.23 -26.83 -10.94
N PRO A 30 -60.68 -25.61 -11.10
CA PRO A 30 -60.48 -24.73 -9.98
C PRO A 30 -61.86 -24.29 -9.48
N THR A 31 -62.23 -24.73 -8.28
CA THR A 31 -63.21 -24.00 -7.48
C THR A 31 -62.59 -22.64 -7.16
N ILE A 32 -63.00 -21.61 -7.89
CA ILE A 32 -62.75 -20.21 -7.52
C ILE A 32 -63.46 -20.01 -6.19
N THR A 33 -62.71 -20.22 -5.12
CA THR A 33 -63.09 -19.80 -3.80
C THR A 33 -62.49 -18.41 -3.70
N ASP A 34 -63.32 -17.39 -3.90
CA ASP A 34 -63.03 -16.00 -3.57
C ASP A 34 -62.56 -15.95 -2.11
N THR A 35 -61.26 -16.08 -1.93
CA THR A 35 -60.61 -16.03 -0.63
C THR A 35 -60.02 -14.64 -0.54
N ALA A 36 -60.78 -13.81 0.17
CA ALA A 36 -60.34 -12.69 0.96
C ALA A 36 -59.19 -11.86 0.36
N GLU A 37 -59.56 -10.66 -0.06
CA GLU A 37 -58.76 -9.44 -0.05
C GLU A 37 -57.80 -9.41 1.17
N SER A 38 -56.67 -10.12 1.07
CA SER A 38 -55.64 -10.11 2.09
C SER A 38 -54.99 -8.75 1.95
N SER A 39 -55.32 -7.84 2.86
CA SER A 39 -54.66 -6.56 2.96
C SER A 39 -53.15 -6.78 2.85
N PRO A 40 -52.42 -5.98 2.05
CA PRO A 40 -50.99 -6.17 1.86
C PRO A 40 -50.32 -6.21 3.23
N VAL A 41 -49.72 -7.36 3.58
CA VAL A 41 -49.01 -7.53 4.84
C VAL A 41 -47.82 -6.58 4.78
N ASP A 42 -47.89 -5.49 5.54
CA ASP A 42 -46.78 -4.56 5.69
C ASP A 42 -45.70 -5.22 6.56
N LEU A 43 -44.74 -5.85 5.88
CA LEU A 43 -43.59 -6.51 6.50
C LEU A 43 -42.65 -5.54 7.24
N CYS A 44 -42.81 -4.23 7.05
CA CYS A 44 -41.97 -3.19 7.63
C CYS A 44 -42.59 -2.51 8.86
N LYS A 45 -43.83 -2.87 9.22
CA LYS A 45 -44.57 -2.23 10.32
C LYS A 45 -43.84 -2.27 11.67
N ASP A 46 -43.15 -3.36 11.97
CA ASP A 46 -42.44 -3.57 13.24
C ASP A 46 -40.90 -3.58 13.08
N VAL A 47 -40.39 -3.18 11.91
CA VAL A 47 -38.96 -3.19 11.60
C VAL A 47 -38.39 -1.78 11.76
N ASN A 48 -37.57 -1.57 12.80
CA ASN A 48 -36.90 -0.30 13.02
C ASN A 48 -35.47 -0.34 12.45
N CYS A 49 -35.25 0.39 11.36
CA CYS A 49 -33.96 0.48 10.70
C CYS A 49 -33.19 1.71 11.18
N THR A 50 -31.91 1.53 11.49
CA THR A 50 -31.02 2.58 12.01
C THR A 50 -29.91 2.91 11.01
N ASN A 51 -29.16 4.00 11.25
CA ASN A 51 -27.96 4.35 10.48
C ASN A 51 -28.18 4.51 8.96
N GLY A 52 -29.31 5.12 8.58
CA GLY A 52 -29.65 5.41 7.18
C GLY A 52 -30.21 4.21 6.40
N GLN A 53 -30.42 3.07 7.04
CA GLN A 53 -31.09 1.92 6.42
C GLN A 53 -32.59 2.18 6.25
N VAL A 54 -33.15 1.61 5.19
CA VAL A 54 -34.59 1.59 4.90
C VAL A 54 -35.09 0.15 4.98
N CYS A 55 -36.31 -0.03 5.47
CA CYS A 55 -36.93 -1.34 5.46
C CYS A 55 -37.37 -1.69 4.04
N ASN A 56 -36.89 -2.83 3.53
CA ASN A 56 -37.30 -3.42 2.26
C ASN A 56 -37.67 -4.88 2.52
N ALA A 57 -38.96 -5.22 2.31
CA ALA A 57 -39.49 -6.57 2.52
C ALA A 57 -39.18 -7.16 3.92
N GLY A 58 -39.33 -6.35 4.97
CA GLY A 58 -39.11 -6.76 6.36
C GLY A 58 -37.63 -6.87 6.77
N LYS A 59 -36.69 -6.39 5.95
CA LYS A 59 -35.26 -6.34 6.27
C LYS A 59 -34.72 -4.93 6.11
N CYS A 60 -33.84 -4.52 7.02
CA CYS A 60 -33.11 -3.27 6.88
C CYS A 60 -31.99 -3.41 5.86
N ALA A 61 -32.02 -2.56 4.84
CA ALA A 61 -31.00 -2.49 3.81
C ALA A 61 -30.69 -1.01 3.49
N CYS A 62 -29.54 -0.75 2.88
CA CYS A 62 -29.28 0.59 2.36
C CYS A 62 -30.17 0.87 1.15
N SER A 63 -30.45 2.15 0.92
CA SER A 63 -31.20 2.58 -0.28
C SER A 63 -30.45 2.20 -1.57
N ALA A 64 -31.15 2.25 -2.71
CA ALA A 64 -30.61 1.76 -3.99
C ALA A 64 -29.28 2.43 -4.41
N GLU A 65 -29.03 3.67 -4.01
CA GLU A 65 -27.80 4.42 -4.33
C GLU A 65 -26.72 4.36 -3.23
N GLN A 66 -26.98 3.57 -2.18
CA GLN A 66 -26.08 3.41 -1.04
C GLN A 66 -25.59 1.97 -0.90
N LYS A 67 -24.51 1.81 -0.15
CA LYS A 67 -23.98 0.52 0.28
C LYS A 67 -23.73 0.53 1.78
N LEU A 68 -23.70 -0.65 2.37
CA LEU A 68 -23.41 -0.82 3.78
C LEU A 68 -21.90 -0.73 4.01
N CYS A 69 -21.46 0.19 4.86
CA CYS A 69 -20.08 0.30 5.34
C CYS A 69 -20.07 0.13 6.86
N GLY A 70 -19.65 -1.05 7.32
CA GLY A 70 -19.85 -1.43 8.72
C GLY A 70 -21.33 -1.48 9.06
N ASN A 71 -21.80 -0.55 9.89
CA ASN A 71 -23.21 -0.43 10.29
C ASN A 71 -23.91 0.80 9.70
N GLU A 72 -23.27 1.56 8.80
CA GLU A 72 -23.80 2.80 8.24
C GLU A 72 -23.98 2.70 6.72
N CYS A 73 -25.06 3.29 6.20
CA CYS A 73 -25.27 3.41 4.76
C CYS A 73 -24.53 4.62 4.20
N ILE A 74 -23.55 4.37 3.33
CA ILE A 74 -22.80 5.41 2.61
C ILE A 74 -23.15 5.39 1.12
N PRO A 75 -23.00 6.50 0.38
CA PRO A 75 -23.13 6.51 -1.07
C PRO A 75 -22.22 5.48 -1.75
N LYS A 76 -22.70 4.80 -2.80
CA LYS A 76 -21.98 3.69 -3.47
C LYS A 76 -20.62 4.09 -4.01
N GLU A 77 -20.48 5.34 -4.47
CA GLU A 77 -19.26 5.93 -5.01
C GLU A 77 -18.18 6.20 -3.95
N ARG A 78 -18.56 6.27 -2.67
CA ARG A 78 -17.59 6.42 -1.58
C ARG A 78 -16.96 5.08 -1.25
N CYS A 79 -15.67 5.04 -1.00
CA CYS A 79 -15.02 3.83 -0.51
C CYS A 79 -15.33 3.63 0.98
N CYS A 80 -15.42 2.38 1.41
CA CYS A 80 -15.53 1.98 2.81
C CYS A 80 -14.19 1.44 3.33
N THR A 81 -13.53 0.64 2.50
CA THR A 81 -12.23 0.04 2.80
C THR A 81 -11.32 0.16 1.57
N ASN A 82 -10.04 -0.18 1.71
CA ASN A 82 -9.09 -0.15 0.60
C ASN A 82 -9.48 -1.10 -0.55
N SER A 83 -10.28 -2.15 -0.31
CA SER A 83 -10.73 -3.04 -1.39
C SER A 83 -11.77 -2.40 -2.31
N ASP A 84 -12.36 -1.29 -1.91
CA ASP A 84 -13.32 -0.55 -2.73
C ASP A 84 -12.62 0.34 -3.77
N CYS A 85 -11.30 0.42 -3.72
CA CYS A 85 -10.49 1.23 -4.62
C CYS A 85 -9.75 0.33 -5.61
N ASP A 86 -9.99 0.53 -6.92
CA ASP A 86 -9.28 -0.17 -7.99
C ASP A 86 -7.75 -0.01 -7.85
N THR A 87 -7.33 1.18 -7.43
CA THR A 87 -5.95 1.49 -7.04
C THR A 87 -5.95 2.40 -5.81
N GLY A 88 -5.02 2.16 -4.90
CA GLY A 88 -4.72 3.04 -3.78
C GLY A 88 -5.41 2.71 -2.45
N LEU A 89 -5.72 3.74 -1.66
CA LEU A 89 -6.25 3.62 -0.30
C LEU A 89 -7.58 4.36 -0.17
N CYS A 90 -8.47 3.82 0.64
CA CYS A 90 -9.67 4.53 1.03
C CYS A 90 -9.36 5.47 2.20
N ALA A 91 -9.52 6.78 1.99
CA ALA A 91 -9.36 7.79 3.03
C ALA A 91 -10.57 8.71 3.03
N ASN A 92 -11.23 8.84 4.18
CA ASN A 92 -12.41 9.69 4.36
C ASN A 92 -13.51 9.44 3.30
N GLY A 93 -13.65 8.18 2.87
CA GLY A 93 -14.62 7.76 1.86
C GLY A 93 -14.28 8.17 0.42
N VAL A 94 -13.03 8.51 0.14
CA VAL A 94 -12.51 8.78 -1.20
C VAL A 94 -11.31 7.87 -1.47
N CYS A 95 -11.25 7.28 -2.67
CA CYS A 95 -10.07 6.55 -3.12
C CYS A 95 -8.97 7.54 -3.47
N ILE A 96 -7.84 7.42 -2.78
CA ILE A 96 -6.67 8.26 -2.97
C ILE A 96 -5.46 7.41 -3.38
N THR A 97 -4.61 7.97 -4.23
CA THR A 97 -3.30 7.38 -4.49
C THR A 97 -2.43 7.52 -3.24
N PRO A 98 -1.80 6.45 -2.74
CA PRO A 98 -0.92 6.53 -1.58
C PRO A 98 0.19 7.52 -1.88
N LYS A 99 0.38 8.47 -0.98
CA LYS A 99 1.50 9.40 -1.09
C LYS A 99 2.81 8.63 -0.87
N GLU A 100 3.78 8.82 -1.74
CA GLU A 100 5.12 8.31 -1.50
C GLU A 100 5.76 9.10 -0.35
N CYS A 101 6.18 8.39 0.68
CA CYS A 101 6.69 8.98 1.91
C CYS A 101 8.18 8.68 2.08
N GLU A 102 8.84 9.58 2.80
CA GLU A 102 10.25 9.43 3.12
C GLU A 102 10.49 8.24 4.04
N PHE A 103 11.74 7.82 4.13
CA PHE A 103 12.14 6.68 4.96
C PHE A 103 11.62 6.81 6.41
N GLY A 104 10.98 5.75 6.90
CA GLY A 104 10.40 5.73 8.25
C GLY A 104 9.01 6.37 8.36
N GLN A 105 8.45 6.88 7.26
CA GLN A 105 7.08 7.37 7.18
C GLN A 105 6.18 6.41 6.39
N ARG A 106 4.88 6.49 6.65
CA ARG A 106 3.81 5.79 5.91
C ARG A 106 2.72 6.77 5.51
N SER A 107 2.05 6.49 4.39
CA SER A 107 0.86 7.25 4.00
C SER A 107 -0.31 6.87 4.90
N GLN A 108 -0.88 7.85 5.59
CA GLN A 108 -2.08 7.72 6.42
C GLN A 108 -2.98 8.92 6.15
N ASP A 109 -4.20 8.66 5.68
CA ASP A 109 -5.20 9.67 5.32
C ASP A 109 -4.72 10.69 4.27
N GLY A 110 -3.82 10.28 3.36
CA GLY A 110 -3.24 11.14 2.32
C GLY A 110 -2.03 11.97 2.77
N GLU A 111 -1.64 11.86 4.04
CA GLU A 111 -0.45 12.51 4.59
C GLU A 111 0.64 11.49 4.93
N CYS A 112 1.89 11.95 5.03
CA CYS A 112 2.98 11.11 5.50
C CYS A 112 3.13 11.29 7.01
N LYS A 113 2.95 10.21 7.76
CA LYS A 113 3.12 10.14 9.22
C LYS A 113 4.18 9.11 9.55
N CYS A 114 4.83 9.21 10.71
CA CYS A 114 5.79 8.17 11.10
C CYS A 114 5.11 6.80 11.12
N ALA A 115 5.83 5.79 10.64
CA ALA A 115 5.35 4.42 10.65
C ALA A 115 5.17 3.90 12.07
N GLU A 116 4.47 2.78 12.22
CA GLU A 116 4.27 2.15 13.52
C GLU A 116 5.61 1.81 14.20
N GLY A 117 5.70 2.05 15.51
CA GLY A 117 6.94 1.87 16.28
C GLY A 117 7.96 3.01 16.14
N LYS A 118 7.62 4.09 15.42
CA LYS A 118 8.46 5.28 15.26
C LYS A 118 7.75 6.55 15.75
N PHE A 119 8.54 7.57 16.07
CA PHE A 119 8.07 8.92 16.37
C PHE A 119 8.89 9.96 15.60
N TYR A 120 8.31 11.15 15.41
CA TYR A 120 9.00 12.24 14.73
C TYR A 120 9.92 12.96 15.73
N CYS A 121 11.23 12.95 15.44
CA CYS A 121 12.21 13.66 16.24
C CYS A 121 12.45 15.07 15.66
N GLU A 122 11.94 16.11 16.32
CA GLU A 122 12.08 17.50 15.88
C GLU A 122 13.55 17.96 15.78
N GLU A 123 14.42 17.50 16.68
CA GLU A 123 15.85 17.88 16.66
C GLU A 123 16.59 17.28 15.45
N GLN A 124 16.23 16.06 15.05
CA GLN A 124 16.85 15.34 13.94
C GLN A 124 16.05 15.46 12.63
N LYS A 125 14.86 16.09 12.68
CA LYS A 125 13.91 16.28 11.56
C LYS A 125 13.60 15.00 10.80
N THR A 126 13.44 13.88 11.50
CA THR A 126 13.20 12.58 10.88
C THR A 126 12.41 11.64 11.81
N CYS A 127 11.79 10.62 11.23
CA CYS A 127 11.11 9.57 12.00
C CYS A 127 12.13 8.53 12.48
N ILE A 128 12.28 8.38 13.80
CA ILE A 128 13.19 7.42 14.43
C ILE A 128 12.42 6.39 15.25
N ASP A 129 13.02 5.24 15.53
CA ASP A 129 12.36 4.18 16.31
C ASP A 129 12.14 4.63 17.76
N ASN A 130 11.07 4.17 18.40
CA ASN A 130 10.69 4.58 19.76
C ASN A 130 11.73 4.28 20.85
N ASN A 131 12.70 3.41 20.56
CA ASN A 131 13.81 3.07 21.46
C ASN A 131 15.10 3.86 21.17
N LYS A 132 15.05 4.85 20.28
CA LYS A 132 16.19 5.69 19.90
C LYS A 132 16.12 7.02 20.62
N CYS A 133 17.28 7.56 20.98
CA CYS A 133 17.35 8.92 21.48
C CYS A 133 17.11 9.91 20.33
N CYS A 134 16.25 10.89 20.58
CA CYS A 134 16.06 12.09 19.78
C CYS A 134 16.98 13.21 20.27
N ARG A 135 17.09 13.37 21.59
CA ARG A 135 17.76 14.50 22.24
C ARG A 135 18.87 14.05 23.17
N HIS A 136 19.85 14.92 23.40
CA HIS A 136 20.91 14.66 24.38
C HIS A 136 20.37 14.46 25.81
N THR A 137 19.28 15.13 26.17
CA THR A 137 18.66 15.03 27.51
C THR A 137 17.98 13.68 27.79
N GLU A 138 17.83 12.83 26.77
CA GLU A 138 17.28 11.48 26.92
C GLU A 138 18.36 10.45 27.28
N CYS A 139 19.63 10.88 27.27
CA CYS A 139 20.79 10.07 27.66
C CYS A 139 21.21 10.32 29.10
N GLN A 140 22.06 9.44 29.64
CA GLN A 140 22.59 9.62 30.99
C GLN A 140 23.54 10.81 31.06
N SER A 141 23.89 11.23 32.29
CA SER A 141 24.93 12.25 32.47
C SER A 141 26.23 11.82 31.81
N PHE A 142 26.88 12.74 31.09
CA PHE A 142 28.11 12.50 30.30
C PHE A 142 27.92 11.61 29.07
N GLU A 143 26.69 11.34 28.64
CA GLU A 143 26.41 10.70 27.36
C GLU A 143 25.78 11.69 26.40
N LYS A 144 26.06 11.54 25.10
CA LYS A 144 25.38 12.26 24.03
C LYS A 144 24.57 11.36 23.13
N CYS A 145 23.42 11.86 22.72
CA CYS A 145 22.64 11.22 21.69
C CYS A 145 23.37 11.32 20.34
N MET A 146 23.71 10.17 19.76
CA MET A 146 24.25 10.08 18.42
C MET A 146 23.12 10.23 17.41
N GLN A 147 23.22 11.21 16.50
CA GLN A 147 22.20 11.47 15.50
C GLN A 147 21.91 10.23 14.64
N THR A 148 20.63 9.99 14.36
CA THR A 148 20.19 8.92 13.46
C THR A 148 20.50 9.31 12.02
N ASN A 149 21.33 8.51 11.35
CA ASN A 149 21.75 8.73 9.97
C ASN A 149 21.37 7.54 9.09
N LEU A 150 20.94 7.85 7.87
CA LEU A 150 20.67 6.87 6.82
C LEU A 150 21.90 6.70 5.96
N LYS A 151 22.31 5.45 5.75
CA LYS A 151 23.49 5.09 5.00
C LYS A 151 23.16 4.16 3.85
N THR A 152 23.71 4.45 2.67
CA THR A 152 23.64 3.56 1.50
C THR A 152 24.97 3.60 0.76
N SER A 153 25.22 2.59 -0.07
CA SER A 153 26.32 2.62 -1.05
C SER A 153 25.73 2.66 -2.45
N LEU A 154 26.17 3.63 -3.26
CA LEU A 154 25.93 3.61 -4.71
C LEU A 154 27.15 2.96 -5.35
N CYS A 155 26.89 1.99 -6.23
CA CYS A 155 27.90 1.31 -7.02
C CYS A 155 27.72 1.66 -8.48
N ILE A 156 28.83 1.96 -9.15
CA ILE A 156 28.90 2.22 -10.59
C ILE A 156 29.85 1.20 -11.21
N GLU A 157 29.38 0.52 -12.23
CA GLU A 157 30.08 -0.56 -12.92
C GLU A 157 30.14 -0.28 -14.42
N ILE A 158 31.35 -0.34 -14.99
CA ILE A 158 31.58 -0.26 -16.45
C ILE A 158 32.40 -1.48 -16.85
N GLU A 159 31.80 -2.33 -17.68
CA GLU A 159 32.33 -3.64 -18.03
C GLU A 159 32.63 -4.44 -16.74
N GLU A 160 33.89 -4.73 -16.42
CA GLU A 160 34.29 -5.49 -15.22
C GLU A 160 34.86 -4.63 -14.08
N LYS A 161 34.82 -3.28 -14.18
CA LYS A 161 35.32 -2.40 -13.11
C LYS A 161 34.15 -1.81 -12.34
N LYS A 162 34.03 -2.23 -11.08
CA LYS A 162 33.07 -1.72 -10.09
C LYS A 162 33.74 -0.75 -9.11
N VAL A 163 33.10 0.39 -8.85
CA VAL A 163 33.46 1.32 -7.77
C VAL A 163 32.22 1.65 -6.97
N CYS A 164 32.29 1.50 -5.64
CA CYS A 164 31.21 1.89 -4.75
C CYS A 164 31.66 2.99 -3.81
N LYS A 165 30.75 3.91 -3.49
CA LYS A 165 30.94 4.85 -2.39
C LYS A 165 29.73 4.89 -1.49
N THR A 166 30.02 5.05 -0.21
CA THR A 166 29.02 5.15 0.84
C THR A 166 28.63 6.59 1.08
N PHE A 167 27.33 6.82 1.23
CA PHE A 167 26.73 8.08 1.66
C PHE A 167 26.07 7.89 3.01
N MET A 168 26.21 8.89 3.89
CA MET A 168 25.60 8.93 5.22
C MET A 168 24.76 10.19 5.46
N ASP A 169 25.02 11.24 4.67
CA ASP A 169 24.35 12.53 4.77
C ASP A 169 23.65 12.83 3.45
N GLN A 170 22.53 13.55 3.54
CA GLN A 170 21.95 14.21 2.38
C GLN A 170 22.96 15.29 1.89
N ASP A 171 23.04 15.49 0.58
CA ASP A 171 23.83 16.55 -0.09
C ASP A 171 25.35 16.38 -0.24
N ARG A 172 25.97 15.37 0.38
CA ARG A 172 27.39 15.08 0.09
C ARG A 172 27.54 14.56 -1.34
N THR A 173 28.26 15.31 -2.17
CA THR A 173 28.59 14.90 -3.54
C THR A 173 29.88 14.09 -3.56
N GLU A 174 29.81 12.93 -4.20
CA GLU A 174 30.94 12.04 -4.41
C GLU A 174 31.28 11.92 -5.89
N THR A 175 32.58 11.92 -6.19
CA THR A 175 33.09 11.72 -7.56
C THR A 175 33.53 10.27 -7.77
N TYR A 176 33.10 9.63 -8.84
CA TYR A 176 33.47 8.28 -9.23
C TYR A 176 34.30 8.35 -10.50
N ASP A 177 35.50 7.80 -10.48
CA ASP A 177 36.36 7.69 -11.67
C ASP A 177 36.48 6.21 -12.08
N VAL A 178 35.76 5.84 -13.15
CA VAL A 178 35.63 4.46 -13.63
C VAL A 178 35.94 4.41 -15.13
N LYS A 179 37.02 3.72 -15.51
CA LYS A 179 37.45 3.51 -16.90
C LYS A 179 37.35 4.80 -17.77
N ASN A 180 38.01 5.87 -17.33
CA ASN A 180 38.03 7.19 -17.99
C ASN A 180 36.70 7.97 -18.01
N ASN A 181 35.68 7.49 -17.31
CA ASN A 181 34.43 8.22 -17.09
C ASN A 181 34.41 8.77 -15.68
N THR A 182 33.94 9.99 -15.53
CA THR A 182 33.74 10.64 -14.24
C THR A 182 32.25 10.83 -13.99
N PHE A 183 31.77 10.34 -12.85
CA PHE A 183 30.39 10.56 -12.38
C PHE A 183 30.43 11.37 -11.09
N LYS A 184 29.53 12.33 -10.94
CA LYS A 184 29.26 13.01 -9.68
C LYS A 184 27.90 12.56 -9.20
N ALA A 185 27.83 12.00 -8.00
CA ALA A 185 26.59 11.53 -7.43
C ALA A 185 26.38 12.06 -6.01
N LYS A 186 25.13 12.39 -5.68
CA LYS A 186 24.69 12.66 -4.30
C LYS A 186 23.29 12.08 -4.07
N PRO A 187 22.98 11.55 -2.88
CA PRO A 187 21.61 11.20 -2.54
C PRO A 187 20.80 12.47 -2.28
N THR A 188 19.58 12.53 -2.81
CA THR A 188 18.65 13.65 -2.60
C THR A 188 17.45 13.26 -1.74
N ASN A 189 16.96 12.02 -1.87
CA ASN A 189 15.80 11.54 -1.12
C ASN A 189 15.94 10.06 -0.78
N TRP A 190 15.40 9.70 0.39
CA TRP A 190 15.39 8.34 0.91
C TRP A 190 13.94 7.92 1.11
N TRP A 191 13.53 6.83 0.50
CA TRP A 191 12.13 6.42 0.43
C TRP A 191 11.86 5.22 1.33
N ASN A 192 10.62 5.12 1.81
CA ASN A 192 10.22 4.03 2.69
C ASN A 192 10.21 2.65 2.01
N ASP A 193 10.18 2.60 0.67
CA ASP A 193 10.27 1.36 -0.13
C ASP A 193 11.72 0.85 -0.31
N GLN A 194 12.65 1.31 0.51
CA GLN A 194 14.09 1.01 0.46
C GLN A 194 14.81 1.55 -0.78
N SER A 195 14.17 2.41 -1.57
CA SER A 195 14.83 3.09 -2.68
C SER A 195 15.45 4.43 -2.27
N VAL A 196 16.44 4.86 -3.05
CA VAL A 196 17.12 6.15 -2.86
C VAL A 196 17.13 6.88 -4.19
N THR A 197 16.75 8.16 -4.18
CA THR A 197 16.94 9.04 -5.32
C THR A 197 18.34 9.63 -5.25
N PHE A 198 19.11 9.44 -6.33
CA PHE A 198 20.40 10.06 -6.53
C PHE A 198 20.30 11.10 -7.63
N ASP A 199 20.99 12.22 -7.45
CA ASP A 199 21.39 13.09 -8.53
C ASP A 199 22.75 12.62 -9.05
N VAL A 200 22.78 12.05 -10.25
CA VAL A 200 23.98 11.56 -10.93
C VAL A 200 24.22 12.39 -12.18
N ASN A 201 25.31 13.16 -12.21
CA ASN A 201 25.64 14.08 -13.31
C ASN A 201 24.50 15.07 -13.66
N ASN A 202 23.80 15.60 -12.65
CA ASN A 202 22.62 16.48 -12.79
C ASN A 202 21.35 15.78 -13.29
N GLN A 203 21.32 14.44 -13.29
CA GLN A 203 20.14 13.65 -13.61
C GLN A 203 19.64 12.92 -12.37
N SER A 204 18.36 13.13 -12.04
CA SER A 204 17.70 12.43 -10.94
C SER A 204 17.33 11.00 -11.35
N ILE A 205 17.75 10.02 -10.56
CA ILE A 205 17.47 8.60 -10.75
C ILE A 205 17.12 7.95 -9.41
N ARG A 206 16.00 7.22 -9.37
CA ARG A 206 15.57 6.46 -8.20
C ARG A 206 16.01 5.00 -8.36
N LEU A 207 16.81 4.52 -7.40
CA LEU A 207 17.35 3.17 -7.41
C LEU A 207 16.76 2.35 -6.27
N LYS A 208 16.11 1.23 -6.60
CA LYS A 208 15.66 0.26 -5.61
C LYS A 208 16.82 -0.62 -5.14
N PHE A 209 16.60 -1.29 -4.02
CA PHE A 209 17.62 -2.13 -3.38
C PHE A 209 18.08 -3.24 -4.32
N ASN A 210 19.39 -3.25 -4.61
CA ASN A 210 20.05 -4.22 -5.49
C ASN A 210 19.44 -4.35 -6.91
N GLU A 211 18.71 -3.33 -7.37
CA GLU A 211 18.19 -3.30 -8.73
C GLU A 211 19.20 -2.63 -9.67
N LEU A 212 19.66 -3.40 -10.67
CA LEU A 212 20.61 -2.92 -11.67
C LEU A 212 19.90 -2.00 -12.67
N THR A 213 20.38 -0.77 -12.80
CA THR A 213 19.87 0.21 -13.76
C THR A 213 20.97 0.64 -14.72
N ASN A 214 20.67 0.66 -16.03
CA ASN A 214 21.59 1.24 -17.01
C ASN A 214 21.52 2.77 -16.96
N PHE A 215 22.68 3.42 -16.86
CA PHE A 215 22.82 4.87 -16.86
C PHE A 215 24.02 5.28 -17.72
N SER A 216 23.76 5.94 -18.84
CA SER A 216 24.78 6.22 -19.85
C SER A 216 25.46 4.92 -20.32
N ASN A 217 26.78 4.79 -20.16
CA ASN A 217 27.59 3.62 -20.47
C ASN A 217 27.90 2.75 -19.23
N ALA A 218 27.23 2.99 -18.11
CA ALA A 218 27.45 2.27 -16.86
C ALA A 218 26.19 1.53 -16.40
N THR A 219 26.39 0.51 -15.57
CA THR A 219 25.35 -0.07 -14.74
C THR A 219 25.50 0.50 -13.33
N ILE A 220 24.42 0.99 -12.76
CA ILE A 220 24.39 1.56 -11.41
C ILE A 220 23.34 0.87 -10.55
N TYR A 221 23.62 0.75 -9.25
CA TYR A 221 22.71 0.18 -8.26
C TYR A 221 23.08 0.65 -6.86
N GLN A 222 22.17 0.48 -5.91
CA GLN A 222 22.40 0.78 -4.51
C GLN A 222 22.28 -0.46 -3.62
N GLU A 223 23.16 -0.57 -2.62
CA GLU A 223 23.35 -1.78 -1.78
C GLU A 223 22.47 -1.80 -0.51
N GLY A 224 21.41 -1.00 -0.48
CA GLY A 224 20.40 -0.93 0.58
C GLY A 224 20.55 0.30 1.46
N ILE A 225 19.52 0.56 2.26
CA ILE A 225 19.53 1.59 3.29
C ILE A 225 19.82 0.91 4.64
N THR A 226 20.79 1.45 5.36
CA THR A 226 21.15 1.06 6.72
C THR A 226 20.95 2.25 7.64
N VAL A 227 20.40 2.01 8.83
CA VAL A 227 20.19 3.06 9.83
C VAL A 227 21.31 2.95 10.86
N THR A 228 21.94 4.08 11.17
CA THR A 228 22.97 4.19 12.21
C THR A 228 22.60 5.29 13.18
N GLY A 229 23.12 5.24 14.41
CA GLY A 229 22.82 6.24 15.43
C GLY A 229 21.51 5.99 16.19
N GLY A 230 21.00 7.06 16.79
CA GLY A 230 19.87 7.06 17.71
C GLY A 230 20.17 6.36 19.04
N TYR A 231 21.44 6.34 19.47
CA TYR A 231 21.84 5.74 20.74
C TYR A 231 22.70 6.72 21.54
N CYS A 232 22.70 6.55 22.85
CA CYS A 232 23.54 7.33 23.76
C CYS A 232 24.97 6.78 23.73
N LYS A 233 25.94 7.68 23.54
CA LYS A 233 27.38 7.36 23.55
C LYS A 233 28.06 8.24 24.60
N GLU A 234 28.96 7.68 25.40
CA GLU A 234 29.81 8.46 26.31
C GLU A 234 30.52 9.60 25.57
N ASP A 235 30.56 10.76 26.20
CA ASP A 235 31.29 11.90 25.69
C ASP A 235 32.79 11.67 25.95
N GLU A 236 33.55 11.45 24.88
CA GLU A 236 35.02 11.39 24.92
C GLU A 236 35.54 12.82 25.14
N GLY A 237 35.49 13.27 26.40
CA GLY A 237 35.99 14.57 26.87
C GLY A 237 37.50 14.72 26.77
#